data_AF-A0A7X8WX46-F1
#
_entry.id   AF-A0A7X8WX46-F1
#
_cell.length_a   1.000
_cell.length_b   1.000
_cell.length_c   1.000
_cell.angle_alpha   90.00
_cell.angle_beta   90.00
_cell.angle_gamma   90.00
#
_symmetry.space_group_name_H-M   'P 1'
#
loop_
_entity.id
_entity.type
_entity.pdbx_description
1 polymer ?
#
loop_
_entity_poly.entity_id
_entity_poly.type
_entity_poly.pdbx_seq_one_letter_code
_entity_poly.pdbx_strand_id
1 'polypeptide(L)'
;MKKLLVLMMVLTITMSLAACGGSNDTPSQVEKTEFTEEQIALAEDFLSMAEEFDAIADKVNASPELLANEELVTAMNELADEIIKLDEYFESPETLTPEVMGALTVTIEVGRLFIAEASEILDEIGQ
;
A
#
# COMPACT_ATOMS: atom_id res chain seq x y z
N MET A 1 13.66 16.19 -8.13
CA MET A 1 12.61 17.22 -8.36
C MET A 1 11.70 17.02 -9.59
N LYS A 2 12.12 16.38 -10.70
CA LYS A 2 11.25 16.26 -11.90
C LYS A 2 10.47 14.94 -12.05
N LYS A 3 10.78 13.94 -11.21
CA LYS A 3 10.19 12.59 -11.29
C LYS A 3 8.98 12.40 -10.38
N LEU A 4 8.96 13.08 -9.22
CA LEU A 4 7.88 13.00 -8.22
C LEU A 4 6.50 13.43 -8.78
N LEU A 5 6.49 14.40 -9.70
CA LEU A 5 5.25 14.97 -10.26
C LEU A 5 4.52 14.08 -11.28
N VAL A 6 5.15 13.00 -11.77
CA VAL A 6 4.57 12.19 -12.84
C VAL A 6 3.62 11.11 -12.32
N LEU A 7 3.73 10.71 -11.05
CA LEU A 7 2.95 9.60 -10.49
C LEU A 7 1.51 9.98 -10.07
N MET A 8 1.23 11.26 -9.86
CA MET A 8 -0.02 11.75 -9.22
C MET A 8 -1.24 11.88 -10.15
N MET A 9 -1.21 11.37 -11.39
CA MET A 9 -2.25 11.70 -12.38
C MET A 9 -3.10 10.54 -12.92
N VAL A 10 -3.00 9.32 -12.39
CA VAL A 10 -3.70 8.17 -12.99
C VAL A 10 -4.34 7.26 -11.96
N LEU A 11 -5.47 7.66 -11.37
CA LEU A 11 -6.53 6.69 -11.02
C LEU A 11 -7.87 7.39 -10.70
N THR A 12 -8.58 7.82 -11.73
CA THR A 12 -10.03 8.11 -11.61
C THR A 12 -10.79 7.29 -12.64
N ILE A 13 -10.86 5.98 -12.42
CA ILE A 13 -11.77 5.12 -13.17
C ILE A 13 -13.11 5.11 -12.44
N THR A 14 -14.03 5.92 -12.92
CA THR A 14 -15.44 5.91 -12.52
C THR A 14 -16.06 4.57 -12.94
N MET A 15 -16.22 3.66 -11.99
CA MET A 15 -16.97 2.41 -12.17
C MET A 15 -18.44 2.74 -12.43
N SER A 16 -18.85 2.71 -13.69
CA SER A 16 -20.26 2.72 -14.07
C SER A 16 -20.83 1.32 -13.81
N LEU A 17 -21.63 1.19 -12.76
CA LEU A 17 -22.43 0.01 -12.45
C LEU A 17 -23.41 -0.28 -13.60
N ALA A 18 -23.05 -1.21 -14.48
CA ALA A 18 -24.01 -1.82 -15.40
C ALA A 18 -24.86 -2.81 -14.61
N ALA A 19 -26.10 -2.41 -14.33
CA ALA A 19 -27.16 -3.30 -13.89
C ALA A 19 -27.46 -4.32 -15.01
N CYS A 20 -27.04 -5.58 -14.82
CA CYS A 20 -27.49 -6.70 -15.63
C CYS A 20 -28.38 -7.59 -14.76
N GLY A 21 -29.67 -7.61 -15.11
CA GLY A 21 -30.71 -8.29 -14.35
C GLY A 21 -30.79 -9.78 -14.62
N GLY A 22 -31.34 -10.48 -13.61
CA GLY A 22 -32.18 -11.67 -13.76
C GLY A 22 -31.44 -13.00 -13.86
N SER A 23 -31.47 -13.78 -12.76
CA SER A 23 -32.19 -15.07 -12.70
C SER A 23 -32.12 -15.65 -11.28
N ASN A 24 -33.21 -16.30 -10.87
CA ASN A 24 -33.37 -17.06 -9.63
C ASN A 24 -32.26 -18.11 -9.51
N ASP A 25 -31.44 -18.04 -8.48
CA ASP A 25 -30.82 -19.21 -7.87
C ASP A 25 -30.70 -19.01 -6.36
N THR A 26 -31.09 -20.07 -5.66
CA THR A 26 -30.95 -20.43 -4.23
C THR A 26 -30.00 -19.55 -3.41
N PRO A 27 -30.31 -19.20 -2.13
CA PRO A 27 -29.35 -18.46 -1.30
C PRO A 27 -28.10 -19.33 -1.12
N SER A 28 -27.07 -19.02 -1.89
CA SER A 28 -25.76 -19.64 -1.78
C SER A 28 -25.30 -19.34 -0.36
N GLN A 29 -25.12 -20.39 0.45
CA GLN A 29 -24.32 -20.27 1.65
C GLN A 29 -22.99 -19.66 1.21
N VAL A 30 -22.67 -18.48 1.75
CA VAL A 30 -21.35 -17.88 1.60
C VAL A 30 -20.40 -18.82 2.34
N GLU A 31 -19.83 -19.80 1.62
CA GLU A 31 -18.62 -20.45 2.09
C GLU A 31 -17.61 -19.32 2.29
N LYS A 32 -17.03 -19.23 3.49
CA LYS A 32 -15.89 -18.35 3.70
C LYS A 32 -14.78 -18.88 2.81
N THR A 33 -14.59 -18.23 1.66
CA THR A 33 -13.48 -18.51 0.76
C THR A 33 -12.20 -18.38 1.57
N GLU A 34 -11.33 -19.39 1.53
CA GLU A 34 -10.00 -19.30 2.12
C GLU A 34 -9.07 -18.51 1.19
N PHE A 35 -8.05 -17.87 1.75
CA PHE A 35 -7.03 -17.19 0.94
C PHE A 35 -6.23 -18.21 0.12
N THR A 36 -5.94 -17.84 -1.12
CA THR A 36 -5.03 -18.61 -1.99
C THR A 36 -3.57 -18.38 -1.59
N GLU A 37 -2.66 -19.26 -2.03
CA GLU A 37 -1.22 -19.11 -1.79
C GLU A 37 -0.67 -17.79 -2.36
N GLU A 38 -1.16 -17.36 -3.52
CA GLU A 38 -0.74 -16.09 -4.14
C GLU A 38 -1.17 -14.88 -3.31
N GLN A 39 -2.40 -14.92 -2.76
CA GLN A 39 -2.91 -13.87 -1.88
C GLN A 39 -2.15 -13.81 -0.55
N ILE A 40 -1.78 -14.98 0.01
CA ILE A 40 -0.96 -15.07 1.21
C ILE A 40 0.44 -14.50 0.96
N ALA A 41 1.09 -14.89 -0.13
CA ALA A 41 2.42 -14.39 -0.47
C ALA A 41 2.43 -12.86 -0.67
N LEU A 42 1.39 -12.30 -1.30
CA LEU A 42 1.25 -10.86 -1.45
C LEU A 42 1.03 -10.15 -0.09
N ALA A 43 0.26 -10.75 0.81
CA ALA A 43 0.07 -10.21 2.16
C ALA A 43 1.38 -10.25 2.97
N GLU A 44 2.16 -11.32 2.86
CA GLU A 44 3.48 -11.43 3.49
C GLU A 44 4.46 -10.37 2.94
N ASP A 45 4.44 -10.12 1.63
CA ASP A 45 5.26 -9.08 1.01
C ASP A 45 4.84 -7.66 1.46
N PHE A 46 3.54 -7.41 1.56
CA PHE A 46 3.00 -6.17 2.11
C PHE A 46 3.43 -5.95 3.58
N LEU A 47 3.29 -6.98 4.42
CA LEU A 47 3.72 -6.91 5.83
C LEU A 47 5.22 -6.65 5.95
N SER A 48 6.04 -7.30 5.12
CA SER A 48 7.47 -7.05 5.07
C SER A 48 7.80 -5.60 4.71
N MET A 49 7.09 -5.00 3.76
CA MET A 49 7.26 -3.57 3.44
C MET A 49 6.82 -2.67 4.60
N ALA A 50 5.71 -2.98 5.27
CA ALA A 50 5.24 -2.20 6.42
C ALA A 50 6.25 -2.23 7.59
N GLU A 51 6.88 -3.38 7.85
CA GLU A 51 7.96 -3.52 8.83
C GLU A 51 9.20 -2.69 8.45
N GLU A 52 9.56 -2.66 7.16
CA GLU A 52 10.64 -1.79 6.66
C GLU A 52 10.31 -0.31 6.86
N PHE A 53 9.06 0.09 6.62
CA PHE A 53 8.59 1.45 6.88
C PHE A 53 8.68 1.81 8.37
N ASP A 54 8.20 0.94 9.26
CA ASP A 54 8.24 1.17 10.71
C ASP A 54 9.67 1.39 11.21
N ALA A 55 10.63 0.62 10.70
CA ALA A 55 12.04 0.80 11.05
C ALA A 55 12.59 2.18 10.64
N ILE A 56 12.14 2.73 9.50
CA ILE A 56 12.51 4.08 9.06
C ILE A 56 11.77 5.14 9.89
N ALA A 57 10.49 4.94 10.18
CA ALA A 57 9.70 5.82 11.04
C ALA A 57 10.32 5.95 12.44
N ASP A 58 10.77 4.84 13.03
CA ASP A 58 11.45 4.84 14.32
C ASP A 58 12.74 5.68 14.29
N LYS A 59 13.54 5.56 13.23
CA LYS A 59 14.76 6.37 13.08
C LYS A 59 14.45 7.86 12.99
N VAL A 60 13.43 8.23 12.22
CA VAL A 60 12.99 9.63 12.09
C VAL A 60 12.47 10.16 13.42
N ASN A 61 11.59 9.41 14.08
CA ASN A 61 11.01 9.77 15.38
C ASN A 61 12.07 9.91 16.49
N ALA A 62 13.18 9.17 16.41
CA ALA A 62 14.29 9.28 17.35
C ALA A 62 15.20 10.51 17.11
N SER A 63 15.03 11.23 16.01
CA SER A 63 15.88 12.37 15.63
C SER A 63 15.10 13.68 15.55
N PRO A 64 15.29 14.61 16.51
CA PRO A 64 14.64 15.92 16.48
C PRO A 64 14.95 16.75 15.24
N GLU A 65 16.13 16.57 14.64
CA GLU A 65 16.53 17.26 13.42
C GLU A 65 15.74 16.76 12.20
N LEU A 66 15.54 15.45 12.09
CA LEU A 66 14.75 14.84 11.03
C LEU A 66 13.25 15.15 11.19
N LEU A 67 12.75 15.18 12.43
CA LEU A 67 11.39 15.62 12.73
C LEU A 67 11.14 17.10 12.38
N ALA A 68 12.18 17.92 12.33
CA ALA A 68 12.07 19.31 11.90
C ALA A 68 11.98 19.44 10.36
N ASN A 69 12.24 18.37 9.60
CA ASN A 69 12.05 18.34 8.16
C ASN A 69 10.59 18.03 7.81
N GLU A 70 9.79 19.09 7.61
CA GLU A 70 8.36 18.98 7.28
C GLU A 70 8.07 18.18 6.00
N GLU A 71 8.94 18.25 4.99
CA GLU A 71 8.77 17.51 3.74
C GLU A 71 8.92 16.00 3.99
N LEU A 72 9.95 15.59 4.74
CA LEU A 72 10.16 14.21 5.12
C LEU A 72 8.98 13.69 5.96
N VAL A 73 8.60 14.42 7.00
CA VAL A 73 7.52 14.00 7.90
C VAL A 73 6.18 13.92 7.16
N THR A 74 5.89 14.85 6.25
CA THR A 74 4.66 14.80 5.44
C THR A 74 4.64 13.57 4.54
N ALA A 75 5.73 13.31 3.81
CA ALA A 75 5.80 12.17 2.90
C ALA A 75 5.73 10.83 3.66
N MET A 76 6.31 10.74 4.86
CA MET A 76 6.19 9.55 5.70
C MET A 76 4.77 9.34 6.24
N ASN A 77 4.08 10.41 6.64
CA ASN A 77 2.69 10.31 7.07
C ASN A 77 1.76 9.91 5.91
N GLU A 78 1.99 10.46 4.71
CA GLU A 78 1.24 10.06 3.51
C GLU A 78 1.43 8.57 3.20
N LEU A 79 2.67 8.06 3.28
CA LEU A 79 2.93 6.64 3.10
C LEU A 79 2.29 5.78 4.21
N ALA A 80 2.31 6.23 5.47
CA ALA A 80 1.64 5.54 6.56
C ALA A 80 0.12 5.41 6.32
N ASP A 81 -0.51 6.49 5.88
CA ASP A 81 -1.93 6.51 5.54
C ASP A 81 -2.25 5.56 4.38
N GLU A 82 -1.38 5.49 3.36
CA GLU A 82 -1.54 4.53 2.27
C GLU A 82 -1.35 3.08 2.76
N ILE A 83 -0.34 2.78 3.59
CA ILE A 83 -0.16 1.45 4.19
C ILE A 83 -1.44 1.00 4.92
N ILE A 84 -2.05 1.87 5.72
CA ILE A 84 -3.30 1.57 6.42
C ILE A 84 -4.44 1.25 5.43
N LYS A 85 -4.57 2.03 4.36
CA LYS A 85 -5.59 1.76 3.32
C LYS A 85 -5.34 0.47 2.56
N LEU A 86 -4.08 0.11 2.33
CA LEU A 86 -3.72 -1.12 1.64
C LEU A 86 -4.04 -2.35 2.48
N ASP A 87 -3.89 -2.27 3.80
CA ASP A 87 -4.25 -3.35 4.74
C ASP A 87 -5.72 -3.77 4.61
N GLU A 88 -6.63 -2.82 4.37
CA GLU A 88 -8.07 -3.08 4.19
C GLU A 88 -8.36 -4.07 3.04
N TYR A 89 -7.50 -4.12 2.01
CA TYR A 89 -7.68 -5.07 0.90
C TYR A 89 -7.40 -6.52 1.30
N PHE A 90 -6.66 -6.75 2.39
CA PHE A 90 -6.33 -8.08 2.89
C PHE A 90 -7.36 -8.61 3.90
N GLU A 91 -8.42 -7.87 4.23
CA GLU A 91 -9.49 -8.33 5.13
C GLU A 91 -10.33 -9.49 4.58
N SER A 92 -10.35 -9.66 3.24
CA SER A 92 -11.13 -10.70 2.57
C SER A 92 -10.42 -11.22 1.32
N PRO A 93 -10.48 -12.52 0.99
CA PRO A 93 -9.91 -13.02 -0.26
C PRO A 93 -10.70 -12.58 -1.51
N GLU A 94 -11.95 -12.13 -1.34
CA GLU A 94 -12.80 -11.69 -2.45
C GLU A 94 -12.41 -10.31 -3.00
N THR A 95 -11.78 -9.46 -2.18
CA THR A 95 -11.26 -8.14 -2.59
C THR A 95 -9.99 -8.30 -3.43
N LEU A 96 -9.22 -9.36 -3.19
CA LEU A 96 -7.96 -9.67 -3.87
C LEU A 96 -8.19 -10.37 -5.22
N THR A 97 -8.91 -9.70 -6.11
CA THR A 97 -9.02 -10.11 -7.52
C THR A 97 -7.65 -10.01 -8.22
N PRO A 98 -7.41 -10.70 -9.36
CA PRO A 98 -6.13 -10.60 -10.07
C PRO A 98 -5.72 -9.17 -10.45
N GLU A 99 -6.68 -8.31 -10.79
CA GLU A 99 -6.44 -6.89 -11.09
C GLU A 99 -5.99 -6.13 -9.84
N VAL A 100 -6.67 -6.35 -8.70
CA VAL A 100 -6.33 -5.74 -7.41
C VAL A 100 -4.96 -6.23 -6.94
N MET A 101 -4.69 -7.54 -7.00
CA MET A 101 -3.37 -8.08 -6.64
C MET A 101 -2.25 -7.48 -7.48
N GLY A 102 -2.44 -7.34 -8.80
CA GLY A 102 -1.45 -6.69 -9.66
C GLY A 102 -1.20 -5.22 -9.30
N ALA A 103 -2.26 -4.47 -8.98
CA ALA A 103 -2.13 -3.08 -8.52
C ALA A 103 -1.43 -2.99 -7.16
N LEU A 104 -1.76 -3.87 -6.23
CA LEU A 104 -1.13 -3.97 -4.91
C LEU A 104 0.36 -4.27 -5.03
N THR A 105 0.77 -5.24 -5.86
CA THR A 105 2.19 -5.55 -6.11
C THR A 105 2.96 -4.30 -6.56
N VAL A 106 2.46 -3.57 -7.56
CA VAL A 106 3.10 -2.34 -8.03
C VAL A 106 3.17 -1.29 -6.93
N THR A 107 2.13 -1.19 -6.10
CA THR A 107 2.08 -0.20 -5.01
C THR A 107 3.08 -0.53 -3.91
N ILE A 108 3.22 -1.81 -3.56
CA ILE A 108 4.23 -2.31 -2.61
C ILE A 108 5.64 -2.02 -3.13
N GLU A 109 5.91 -2.27 -4.42
CA GLU A 109 7.20 -1.95 -5.04
C GLU A 109 7.51 -0.45 -4.97
N VAL A 110 6.54 0.41 -5.23
CA VAL A 110 6.69 1.87 -5.12
C VAL A 110 6.93 2.30 -3.67
N GLY A 111 6.22 1.70 -2.71
CA GLY A 111 6.42 1.93 -1.28
C GLY A 111 7.84 1.58 -0.84
N ARG A 112 8.34 0.39 -1.23
CA ARG A 112 9.74 -0.03 -0.96
C ARG A 112 10.77 0.92 -1.57
N LEU A 113 10.54 1.44 -2.79
CA LEU A 113 11.43 2.43 -3.39
C LEU A 113 11.48 3.72 -2.57
N PHE A 114 10.33 4.21 -2.11
CA PHE A 114 10.28 5.38 -1.24
C PHE A 114 11.03 5.14 0.09
N ILE A 115 10.80 3.98 0.73
CA ILE A 115 11.48 3.60 1.98
C ILE A 115 13.00 3.55 1.79
N ALA A 116 13.47 3.01 0.67
CA ALA A 116 14.88 2.97 0.34
C ALA A 116 15.47 4.38 0.15
N GLU A 117 14.80 5.25 -0.60
CA GLU A 117 15.23 6.66 -0.78
C GLU A 117 15.25 7.41 0.57
N ALA A 118 14.24 7.19 1.42
CA ALA A 118 14.22 7.75 2.77
C ALA A 118 15.40 7.24 3.60
N SER A 119 15.68 5.93 3.59
CA SER A 119 16.83 5.36 4.32
C SER A 119 18.16 5.96 3.87
N GLU A 120 18.38 6.15 2.57
CA GLU A 120 19.60 6.77 2.05
C GLU A 120 19.77 8.21 2.58
N ILE A 121 18.69 9.00 2.57
CA ILE A 121 18.70 10.36 3.12
C ILE A 121 19.04 10.35 4.62
N LEU A 122 18.49 9.40 5.38
CA LEU A 122 18.78 9.26 6.81
C LEU A 122 20.25 8.94 7.07
N ASP A 123 20.84 8.06 6.28
CA ASP A 123 22.25 7.68 6.41
C ASP A 123 23.21 8.83 6.00
N GLU A 124 22.76 9.75 5.15
CA GLU A 124 23.50 10.98 4.82
C GLU A 124 23.41 12.05 5.93
N ILE A 125 22.23 12.23 6.53
CA ILE A 125 22.01 13.23 7.60
C ILE A 125 22.56 12.75 8.95
N GLY A 126 22.57 11.44 9.19
CA GLY A 126 23.07 10.84 10.43
C GLY A 126 24.60 10.76 10.58
N GLN A 127 25.37 11.27 9.60
CA GLN A 127 26.84 11.40 9.64
C GLN A 127 27.29 12.75 10.19
#